data_AF-A0A417PK41-F1
#
_entry.id   AF-A0A417PK41-F1
#
_cell.length_a   1.000
_cell.length_b   1.000
_cell.length_c   1.000
_cell.angle_alpha   90.00
_cell.angle_beta   90.00
_cell.angle_gamma   90.00
#
_symmetry.space_group_name_H-M   'P 1'
#
loop_
_entity.id
_entity.type
_entity.pdbx_description
1 polymer ?
#
loop_
_entity_poly.entity_id
_entity_poly.type
_entity_poly.pdbx_seq_one_letter_code
_entity_poly.pdbx_strand_id
1 'polypeptide(L)'
;MKIDSFQKRIGMKNDNPESIANKGTIIFCIAFSVYLASQMFSASMFGIMNIGSLLIKIAKYGAYALMLWKIVVETRYSSGQVIRYIICAMEILAVYHFTGNKTLIFLFLIVIAMSDLKFSSILKTYMWTNGICMFVIILFRTFELIPARNDFTETRSRYALGFDFVTTGANYWMYLVLAYICYRKKKLTLAEAIILEVITYVFFLFTDTKNAFAITTIAIVMAMVLKIWNGKFGRYIFSFFIKYITLIGAALISLLTFYYDKNTFVSETINELLTNRVSLTYDAVQKYGIKLFGQAIEWIGGGIFYEKEYVEYNYVDSSYMQILLSYGIVLLIVILVGYFLLGRIIVKEKAWYLGLVIALSAVHSTFDPQLLWVQYNVYLLALGYLLIPDKEKRQQLLFG
;
A
#
# COMPACT_ATOMS: atom_id res chain seq x y z
N MET A 1 45.99 -1.32 -19.15
CA MET A 1 45.89 -2.18 -20.36
C MET A 1 45.79 -3.68 -20.05
N LYS A 2 45.22 -4.10 -18.90
CA LYS A 2 45.04 -5.54 -18.55
C LYS A 2 43.73 -5.81 -17.76
N ILE A 3 42.66 -5.08 -18.10
CA ILE A 3 41.29 -5.37 -17.63
C ILE A 3 40.37 -5.67 -18.83
N ASP A 4 40.58 -4.98 -19.95
CA ASP A 4 39.82 -5.20 -21.19
C ASP A 4 40.03 -6.60 -21.82
N SER A 5 41.16 -7.25 -21.55
CA SER A 5 41.45 -8.59 -22.08
C SER A 5 40.71 -9.72 -21.36
N PHE A 6 40.15 -9.47 -20.17
CA PHE A 6 39.38 -10.47 -19.42
C PHE A 6 37.89 -10.43 -19.79
N GLN A 7 37.35 -9.24 -20.08
CA GLN A 7 35.97 -9.09 -20.56
C GLN A 7 35.75 -9.70 -21.95
N LYS A 8 36.80 -9.84 -22.77
CA LYS A 8 36.70 -10.43 -24.12
C LYS A 8 36.66 -11.97 -24.14
N ARG A 9 36.95 -12.63 -23.01
CA ARG A 9 37.08 -14.10 -22.91
C ARG A 9 35.84 -14.79 -22.33
N ILE A 10 34.93 -14.03 -21.77
CA ILE A 10 33.61 -14.46 -21.29
C ILE A 10 32.65 -13.73 -22.22
N GLY A 11 31.87 -14.43 -23.05
CA GLY A 11 31.00 -13.85 -24.08
C GLY A 11 29.83 -13.02 -23.54
N MET A 12 30.10 -12.02 -22.69
CA MET A 12 29.16 -10.97 -22.33
C MET A 12 29.01 -10.10 -23.57
N LYS A 13 27.92 -10.31 -24.30
CA LYS A 13 27.42 -9.34 -25.27
C LYS A 13 27.46 -7.96 -24.61
N ASN A 14 28.07 -7.00 -25.30
CA ASN A 14 27.83 -5.59 -25.03
C ASN A 14 26.39 -5.29 -25.45
N ASP A 15 25.44 -5.69 -24.61
CA ASP A 15 24.03 -5.38 -24.81
C ASP A 15 23.84 -3.87 -24.64
N ASN A 16 23.15 -3.25 -25.60
CA ASN A 16 22.87 -1.82 -25.64
C ASN A 16 22.19 -1.37 -24.32
N PRO A 17 22.62 -0.29 -23.64
CA PRO A 17 22.04 0.14 -22.37
C PRO A 17 20.51 0.33 -22.38
N GLU A 18 19.92 0.70 -23.52
CA GLU A 18 18.46 0.80 -23.70
C GLU A 18 17.76 -0.58 -23.74
N SER A 19 18.43 -1.62 -24.25
CA SER A 19 17.93 -3.01 -24.29
C SER A 19 17.85 -3.62 -22.88
N ILE A 20 18.90 -3.41 -22.07
CA ILE A 20 18.97 -3.88 -20.68
C ILE A 20 17.89 -3.20 -19.82
N ALA A 21 17.67 -1.89 -20.01
CA ALA A 21 16.64 -1.14 -19.30
C ALA A 21 15.21 -1.68 -19.56
N ASN A 22 14.95 -2.19 -20.77
CA ASN A 22 13.64 -2.78 -21.12
C ASN A 22 13.45 -4.18 -20.50
N LYS A 23 14.50 -5.03 -20.51
CA LYS A 23 14.44 -6.38 -19.95
C LYS A 23 14.22 -6.39 -18.44
N GLY A 24 14.97 -5.58 -17.69
CA GLY A 24 14.81 -5.46 -16.23
C GLY A 24 13.41 -4.98 -15.83
N THR A 25 12.82 -4.06 -16.63
CA THR A 25 11.44 -3.61 -16.45
C THR A 25 10.45 -4.76 -16.62
N ILE A 26 10.58 -5.56 -17.68
CA ILE A 26 9.67 -6.69 -17.95
C ILE A 26 9.75 -7.72 -16.82
N ILE A 27 10.95 -8.11 -16.39
CA ILE A 27 11.13 -9.08 -15.30
C ILE A 27 10.45 -8.59 -14.01
N PHE A 28 10.67 -7.32 -13.65
CA PHE A 28 10.01 -6.74 -12.48
C PHE A 28 8.49 -6.73 -12.64
N CYS A 29 7.95 -6.31 -13.79
CA CYS A 29 6.50 -6.25 -13.99
C CYS A 29 5.85 -7.64 -13.91
N ILE A 30 6.49 -8.68 -14.43
CA ILE A 30 6.02 -10.07 -14.27
C ILE A 30 6.05 -10.47 -12.79
N ALA A 31 7.18 -10.29 -12.13
CA ALA A 31 7.32 -10.66 -10.71
C ALA A 31 6.33 -9.89 -9.82
N PHE A 32 6.15 -8.59 -10.07
CA PHE A 32 5.22 -7.75 -9.35
C PHE A 32 3.77 -8.14 -9.61
N SER A 33 3.41 -8.51 -10.85
CA SER A 33 2.08 -9.04 -11.16
C SER A 33 1.80 -10.33 -10.39
N VAL A 34 2.75 -11.27 -10.37
CA VAL A 34 2.62 -12.53 -9.62
C VAL A 34 2.50 -12.26 -8.12
N TYR A 35 3.31 -11.35 -7.57
CA TYR A 35 3.21 -10.94 -6.18
C TYR A 35 1.83 -10.35 -5.86
N LEU A 36 1.38 -9.34 -6.61
CA LEU A 36 0.09 -8.68 -6.39
C LEU A 36 -1.07 -9.69 -6.47
N ALA A 37 -1.08 -10.51 -7.52
CA ALA A 37 -2.09 -11.57 -7.68
C ALA A 37 -2.08 -12.51 -6.46
N SER A 38 -0.91 -12.99 -6.04
CA SER A 38 -0.80 -13.87 -4.88
C SER A 38 -1.39 -13.23 -3.61
N GLN A 39 -1.16 -11.94 -3.37
CA GLN A 39 -1.71 -11.25 -2.20
C GLN A 39 -3.22 -11.07 -2.29
N MET A 40 -3.75 -10.73 -3.46
CA MET A 40 -5.20 -10.57 -3.67
C MET A 40 -5.95 -11.88 -3.54
N PHE A 41 -5.43 -12.94 -4.17
CA PHE A 41 -6.01 -14.28 -4.04
C PHE A 41 -5.90 -14.80 -2.60
N SER A 42 -4.83 -14.45 -1.87
CA SER A 42 -4.70 -14.77 -0.45
C SER A 42 -5.75 -14.06 0.40
N ALA A 43 -6.12 -12.83 0.05
CA ALA A 43 -7.19 -12.05 0.67
C ALA A 43 -8.59 -12.40 0.10
N SER A 44 -8.72 -13.56 -0.55
CA SER A 44 -9.97 -14.02 -1.13
C SER A 44 -10.33 -15.40 -0.62
N MET A 45 -11.53 -15.88 -0.93
CA MET A 45 -11.94 -17.22 -0.56
C MET A 45 -11.04 -18.32 -1.17
N PHE A 46 -10.27 -18.02 -2.23
CA PHE A 46 -9.21 -18.93 -2.70
C PHE A 46 -8.10 -19.16 -1.67
N GLY A 47 -7.77 -18.15 -0.86
CA GLY A 47 -6.74 -18.24 0.17
C GLY A 47 -7.12 -19.15 1.33
N ILE A 48 -8.41 -19.43 1.50
CA ILE A 48 -8.95 -20.33 2.52
C ILE A 48 -8.97 -21.78 2.03
N MET A 49 -8.99 -22.01 0.71
CA MET A 49 -8.97 -23.35 0.12
C MET A 49 -7.56 -23.98 0.21
N ASN A 50 -7.46 -25.25 0.63
CA ASN A 50 -6.18 -25.93 0.86
C ASN A 50 -5.23 -25.91 -0.36
N ILE A 51 -5.72 -26.26 -1.55
CA ILE A 51 -4.90 -26.25 -2.77
C ILE A 51 -4.57 -24.81 -3.19
N GLY A 52 -5.54 -23.90 -3.05
CA GLY A 52 -5.37 -22.48 -3.39
C GLY A 52 -4.27 -21.83 -2.56
N SER A 53 -4.29 -22.01 -1.24
CA SER A 53 -3.32 -21.42 -0.32
C SER A 53 -1.87 -21.87 -0.59
N LEU A 54 -1.66 -23.14 -0.95
CA LEU A 54 -0.35 -23.67 -1.32
C LEU A 54 0.18 -23.03 -2.62
N LEU A 55 -0.63 -23.01 -3.68
CA LEU A 55 -0.26 -22.43 -4.98
C LEU A 55 0.05 -20.93 -4.86
N ILE A 56 -0.77 -20.21 -4.10
CA ILE A 56 -0.58 -18.78 -3.80
C ILE A 56 0.76 -18.56 -3.09
N LYS A 57 1.11 -19.40 -2.11
CA LYS A 57 2.37 -19.30 -1.38
C LYS A 57 3.58 -19.53 -2.30
N ILE A 58 3.53 -20.56 -3.16
CA ILE A 58 4.58 -20.83 -4.15
C ILE A 58 4.75 -19.64 -5.10
N ALA A 59 3.66 -19.12 -5.65
CA ALA A 59 3.67 -17.97 -6.55
C ALA A 59 4.31 -16.74 -5.88
N LYS A 60 3.93 -16.44 -4.63
CA LYS A 60 4.49 -15.33 -3.85
C LYS A 60 6.01 -15.42 -3.68
N TYR A 61 6.52 -16.58 -3.27
CA TYR A 61 7.97 -16.77 -3.11
C TYR A 61 8.71 -16.82 -4.44
N GLY A 62 8.09 -17.36 -5.49
CA GLY A 62 8.60 -17.28 -6.87
C GLY A 62 8.75 -15.84 -7.35
N ALA A 63 7.78 -14.98 -7.05
CA ALA A 63 7.87 -13.54 -7.34
C ALA A 63 9.06 -12.88 -6.63
N TYR A 64 9.27 -13.17 -5.34
CA TYR A 64 10.44 -12.66 -4.61
C TYR A 64 11.76 -13.16 -5.20
N ALA A 65 11.83 -14.43 -5.61
CA ALA A 65 13.02 -14.99 -6.26
C ALA A 65 13.31 -14.28 -7.60
N LEU A 66 12.29 -13.99 -8.41
CA LEU A 66 12.43 -13.23 -9.66
C LEU A 66 12.88 -11.77 -9.41
N MET A 67 12.37 -11.13 -8.37
CA MET A 67 12.84 -9.79 -7.98
C MET A 67 14.29 -9.80 -7.54
N LEU A 68 14.71 -10.80 -6.76
CA LEU A 68 16.10 -10.98 -6.35
C LEU A 68 17.00 -11.23 -7.57
N TRP A 69 16.58 -12.08 -8.50
CA TRP A 69 17.27 -12.29 -9.78
C TRP A 69 17.46 -10.97 -10.53
N LYS A 70 16.38 -10.19 -10.68
CA LYS A 70 16.41 -8.89 -11.37
C LYS A 70 17.40 -7.93 -10.72
N ILE A 71 17.47 -7.91 -9.39
CA ILE A 71 18.43 -7.09 -8.64
C ILE A 71 19.87 -7.50 -8.97
N VAL A 72 20.17 -8.80 -8.93
CA VAL A 72 21.54 -9.33 -9.11
C VAL A 72 22.04 -9.17 -10.54
N VAL A 73 21.18 -9.41 -11.54
CA VAL A 73 21.59 -9.53 -12.94
C VAL A 73 21.42 -8.23 -13.73
N GLU A 74 20.33 -7.52 -13.51
CA GLU A 74 19.91 -6.42 -14.40
C GLU A 74 20.12 -5.03 -13.78
N THR A 75 20.35 -4.94 -12.47
CA THR A 75 20.34 -3.65 -11.77
C THR A 75 21.73 -3.21 -11.34
N ARG A 76 22.03 -1.92 -11.57
CA ARG A 76 23.25 -1.28 -11.08
C ARG A 76 22.92 -0.09 -10.20
N TYR A 77 23.50 -0.06 -9.00
CA TYR A 77 23.31 0.99 -8.01
C TYR A 77 24.57 1.84 -7.86
N SER A 78 24.39 3.15 -7.65
CA SER A 78 25.50 4.00 -7.25
C SER A 78 25.89 3.72 -5.79
N SER A 79 27.14 4.02 -5.40
CA SER A 79 27.61 3.80 -4.03
C SER A 79 26.74 4.51 -2.99
N GLY A 80 26.23 5.71 -3.32
CA GLY A 80 25.31 6.44 -2.47
C GLY A 80 23.94 5.77 -2.30
N GLN A 81 23.44 5.05 -3.32
CA GLN A 81 22.23 4.23 -3.19
C GLN A 81 22.48 3.03 -2.27
N VAL A 82 23.62 2.35 -2.46
CA VAL A 82 23.98 1.17 -1.66
C VAL A 82 24.10 1.51 -0.18
N ILE A 83 24.74 2.63 0.18
CA ILE A 83 24.84 3.09 1.58
C ILE A 83 23.45 3.30 2.19
N ARG A 84 22.52 3.94 1.46
CA ARG A 84 21.15 4.16 1.94
C ARG A 84 20.40 2.84 2.09
N TYR A 85 20.59 1.88 1.19
CA TYR A 85 20.02 0.54 1.34
C TYR A 85 20.58 -0.20 2.55
N ILE A 86 21.88 -0.09 2.84
CA ILE A 86 22.47 -0.69 4.04
C ILE A 86 21.86 -0.08 5.31
N ILE A 87 21.66 1.24 5.35
CA ILE A 87 21.01 1.92 6.49
C ILE A 87 19.58 1.40 6.70
N CYS A 88 18.77 1.35 5.65
CA CYS A 88 17.42 0.79 5.74
C CYS A 88 17.43 -0.70 6.12
N ALA A 89 18.38 -1.48 5.60
CA ALA A 89 18.51 -2.90 5.93
C ALA A 89 18.83 -3.11 7.41
N MET A 90 19.72 -2.30 8.01
CA MET A 90 20.05 -2.39 9.43
C MET A 90 18.82 -2.16 10.32
N GLU A 91 18.01 -1.14 10.01
CA GLU A 91 16.76 -0.88 10.71
C GLU A 91 15.77 -2.05 10.56
N ILE A 92 15.57 -2.54 9.34
CA ILE A 92 14.65 -3.66 9.07
C ILE A 92 15.10 -4.94 9.76
N LEU A 93 16.41 -5.21 9.79
CA LEU A 93 16.97 -6.37 10.48
C LEU A 93 16.83 -6.23 12.01
N ALA A 94 16.96 -5.02 12.55
CA ALA A 94 16.65 -4.77 13.96
C ALA A 94 15.18 -5.06 14.26
N VAL A 95 14.24 -4.53 13.45
CA VAL A 95 12.80 -4.85 13.62
C VAL A 95 12.54 -6.35 13.49
N TYR A 96 13.14 -7.03 12.52
CA TYR A 96 13.01 -8.48 12.37
C TYR A 96 13.52 -9.24 13.59
N HIS A 97 14.66 -8.82 14.17
CA HIS A 97 15.23 -9.44 15.36
C HIS A 97 14.24 -9.41 16.55
N PHE A 98 13.54 -8.29 16.77
CA PHE A 98 12.60 -8.15 17.89
C PHE A 98 11.19 -8.70 17.62
N THR A 99 10.78 -8.81 16.35
CA THR A 99 9.39 -9.16 15.98
C THR A 99 9.24 -10.53 15.36
N GLY A 100 10.31 -11.10 14.77
CA GLY A 100 10.25 -12.28 13.90
C GLY A 100 9.50 -12.06 12.58
N ASN A 101 8.99 -10.85 12.31
CA ASN A 101 8.11 -10.56 11.19
C ASN A 101 8.90 -10.24 9.91
N LYS A 102 8.74 -11.08 8.88
CA LYS A 102 9.47 -10.98 7.60
C LYS A 102 8.87 -9.96 6.61
N THR A 103 7.73 -9.34 6.94
CA THR A 103 6.99 -8.47 6.02
C THR A 103 7.84 -7.31 5.51
N LEU A 104 8.57 -6.64 6.40
CA LEU A 104 9.42 -5.50 6.02
C LEU A 104 10.61 -5.91 5.15
N ILE A 105 11.16 -7.12 5.34
CA ILE A 105 12.25 -7.66 4.50
C ILE A 105 11.76 -7.80 3.05
N PHE A 106 10.59 -8.39 2.85
CA PHE A 106 10.04 -8.57 1.51
C PHE A 106 9.54 -7.26 0.90
N LEU A 107 8.98 -6.35 1.70
CA LEU A 107 8.65 -5.00 1.24
C LEU A 107 9.91 -4.29 0.73
N PHE A 108 11.00 -4.37 1.47
CA PHE A 108 12.27 -3.74 1.10
C PHE A 108 12.91 -4.36 -0.15
N LEU A 109 12.77 -5.68 -0.34
CA LEU A 109 13.13 -6.35 -1.58
C LEU A 109 12.39 -5.73 -2.78
N ILE A 110 11.08 -5.49 -2.67
CA ILE A 110 10.28 -4.86 -3.74
C ILE A 110 10.79 -3.43 -4.01
N VAL A 111 11.06 -2.65 -2.94
CA VAL A 111 11.58 -1.28 -3.02
C VAL A 111 12.94 -1.23 -3.74
N ILE A 112 13.85 -2.16 -3.45
CA ILE A 112 15.14 -2.23 -4.14
C ILE A 112 14.92 -2.62 -5.61
N ALA A 113 14.13 -3.66 -5.87
CA ALA A 113 13.92 -4.20 -7.21
C ALA A 113 13.32 -3.20 -8.20
N MET A 114 12.52 -2.23 -7.73
CA MET A 114 11.86 -1.23 -8.56
C MET A 114 12.64 0.07 -8.78
N SER A 115 13.75 0.25 -8.07
CA SER A 115 14.41 1.56 -7.88
C SER A 115 15.06 2.20 -9.12
N ASP A 116 15.15 1.48 -10.24
CA ASP A 116 15.62 1.93 -11.54
C ASP A 116 14.48 2.03 -12.58
N LEU A 117 13.24 1.79 -12.17
CA LEU A 117 12.07 1.76 -13.06
C LEU A 117 11.26 3.04 -12.96
N LYS A 118 10.60 3.39 -14.06
CA LYS A 118 9.61 4.48 -14.05
C LYS A 118 8.41 4.10 -13.20
N PHE A 119 7.98 5.01 -12.33
CA PHE A 119 6.82 4.79 -11.46
C PHE A 119 5.54 4.57 -12.26
N SER A 120 5.44 5.17 -13.45
CA SER A 120 4.35 4.95 -14.40
C SER A 120 4.23 3.49 -14.86
N SER A 121 5.35 2.77 -15.03
CA SER A 121 5.35 1.34 -15.35
C SER A 121 4.84 0.50 -14.17
N ILE A 122 5.27 0.81 -12.94
CA ILE A 122 4.82 0.14 -11.72
C ILE A 122 3.32 0.33 -11.53
N LEU A 123 2.84 1.56 -11.70
CA LEU A 123 1.43 1.91 -11.57
C LEU A 123 0.56 1.22 -12.62
N LYS A 124 1.04 1.15 -13.87
CA LYS A 124 0.36 0.43 -14.96
C LYS A 124 0.24 -1.06 -14.64
N THR A 125 1.32 -1.69 -14.21
CA THR A 125 1.31 -3.10 -13.79
C THR A 125 0.33 -3.32 -12.65
N TYR A 126 0.39 -2.47 -11.61
CA TYR A 126 -0.52 -2.52 -10.47
C TYR A 126 -2.00 -2.51 -10.90
N MET A 127 -2.39 -1.56 -11.74
CA MET A 127 -3.79 -1.42 -12.16
C MET A 127 -4.29 -2.62 -12.97
N TRP A 128 -3.51 -3.09 -13.94
CA TRP A 128 -3.91 -4.23 -14.76
C TRP A 128 -4.01 -5.50 -13.93
N THR A 129 -3.01 -5.78 -13.08
CA THR A 129 -3.04 -6.97 -12.23
C THR A 129 -4.22 -6.91 -11.26
N ASN A 130 -4.42 -5.80 -10.55
CA ASN A 130 -5.50 -5.69 -9.57
C ASN A 130 -6.88 -5.76 -10.24
N GLY A 131 -7.08 -5.07 -11.36
CA GLY A 131 -8.33 -5.10 -12.11
C GLY A 131 -8.67 -6.51 -12.61
N ILE A 132 -7.70 -7.23 -13.19
CA ILE A 132 -7.88 -8.61 -13.65
C ILE A 132 -8.18 -9.55 -12.47
N CYS A 133 -7.41 -9.47 -11.38
CA CYS A 133 -7.62 -10.34 -10.22
C CYS A 133 -8.98 -10.10 -9.57
N MET A 134 -9.38 -8.83 -9.40
CA MET A 134 -10.72 -8.48 -8.90
C MET A 134 -11.82 -9.05 -9.78
N PHE A 135 -11.71 -8.87 -11.10
CA PHE A 135 -12.68 -9.39 -12.05
C PHE A 135 -12.80 -10.92 -11.93
N VAL A 136 -11.67 -11.64 -11.88
CA VAL A 136 -11.64 -13.10 -11.72
C VAL A 136 -12.27 -13.54 -10.40
N ILE A 137 -11.92 -12.90 -9.27
CA ILE A 137 -12.47 -13.25 -7.95
C ILE A 137 -14.00 -13.08 -7.93
N ILE A 138 -14.49 -11.94 -8.41
CA ILE A 138 -15.93 -11.66 -8.47
C ILE A 138 -16.63 -12.63 -9.43
N LEU A 139 -16.06 -12.91 -10.60
CA LEU A 139 -16.61 -13.84 -11.58
C LEU A 139 -16.76 -15.25 -10.99
N PHE A 140 -15.71 -15.76 -10.33
CA PHE A 140 -15.74 -17.07 -9.68
C PHE A 140 -16.76 -17.12 -8.54
N ARG A 141 -16.92 -16.02 -7.79
CA ARG A 141 -17.97 -15.94 -6.77
C ARG A 141 -19.37 -15.94 -7.39
N THR A 142 -19.58 -15.23 -8.49
CA THR A 142 -20.87 -15.16 -9.20
C THR A 142 -21.30 -16.52 -9.75
N PHE A 143 -20.36 -17.33 -10.25
CA PHE A 143 -20.61 -18.72 -10.66
C PHE A 143 -20.54 -19.73 -9.52
N GLU A 144 -20.44 -19.28 -8.27
CA GLU A 144 -20.38 -20.13 -7.08
C GLU A 144 -19.22 -21.14 -7.06
N LEU A 145 -18.15 -20.86 -7.81
CA LEU A 145 -16.94 -21.69 -7.88
C LEU A 145 -16.05 -21.52 -6.64
N ILE A 146 -16.28 -20.46 -5.85
CA ILE A 146 -15.69 -20.24 -4.53
C ILE A 146 -16.78 -19.94 -3.50
N PRO A 147 -16.58 -20.32 -2.22
CA PRO A 147 -17.61 -20.14 -1.20
C PRO A 147 -17.97 -18.67 -0.97
N ALA A 148 -19.16 -18.44 -0.43
CA ALA A 148 -19.59 -17.11 0.01
C ALA A 148 -19.00 -16.77 1.39
N ARG A 149 -18.73 -15.49 1.61
CA ARG A 149 -18.51 -14.93 2.95
C ARG A 149 -19.37 -13.69 3.11
N ASN A 150 -20.56 -13.89 3.67
CA ASN A 150 -21.48 -12.80 3.93
C ASN A 150 -21.53 -12.55 5.43
N ASP A 151 -21.67 -11.29 5.82
CA ASP A 151 -21.88 -10.86 7.20
C ASP A 151 -23.31 -10.29 7.30
N PHE A 152 -24.21 -11.13 7.81
CA PHE A 152 -25.61 -10.77 8.05
C PHE A 152 -25.81 -10.58 9.55
N THR A 153 -26.31 -9.41 9.92
CA THR A 153 -26.73 -9.08 11.28
C THR A 153 -28.15 -8.52 11.22
N GLU A 154 -28.81 -8.32 12.36
CA GLU A 154 -30.17 -7.75 12.39
C GLU A 154 -30.28 -6.38 11.70
N THR A 155 -29.18 -5.61 11.65
CA THR A 155 -29.18 -4.23 11.16
C THR A 155 -28.48 -4.04 9.81
N ARG A 156 -27.73 -5.02 9.33
CA ARG A 156 -26.96 -4.91 8.07
C ARG A 156 -26.75 -6.24 7.37
N SER A 157 -26.75 -6.17 6.03
CA SER A 157 -26.42 -7.27 5.14
C SER A 157 -25.22 -6.90 4.28
N ARG A 158 -24.09 -7.59 4.48
CA ARG A 158 -22.84 -7.30 3.77
C ARG A 158 -22.31 -8.51 3.03
N TYR A 159 -21.93 -8.32 1.78
CA TYR A 159 -21.42 -9.36 0.90
C TYR A 159 -19.94 -9.13 0.63
N ALA A 160 -19.08 -10.13 0.85
CA ALA A 160 -17.64 -9.99 0.57
C ALA A 160 -17.27 -10.13 -0.91
N LEU A 161 -18.22 -10.44 -1.81
CA LEU A 161 -18.00 -10.50 -3.26
C LEU A 161 -16.84 -11.43 -3.70
N GLY A 162 -16.61 -12.51 -2.95
CA GLY A 162 -15.55 -13.49 -3.19
C GLY A 162 -14.26 -13.22 -2.42
N PHE A 163 -14.15 -12.07 -1.76
CA PHE A 163 -13.07 -11.77 -0.84
C PHE A 163 -13.25 -12.47 0.50
N ASP A 164 -12.16 -12.56 1.26
CA ASP A 164 -12.24 -13.10 2.61
C ASP A 164 -13.06 -12.16 3.50
N PHE A 165 -12.87 -10.85 3.49
CA PHE A 165 -13.61 -9.94 4.38
C PHE A 165 -14.48 -8.96 3.61
N VAL A 166 -15.57 -8.49 4.23
CA VAL A 166 -16.61 -7.69 3.56
C VAL A 166 -16.11 -6.34 3.05
N THR A 167 -15.09 -5.75 3.67
CA THR A 167 -14.50 -4.47 3.22
C THR A 167 -13.36 -4.63 2.22
N THR A 168 -12.81 -5.84 2.07
CA THR A 168 -11.61 -6.13 1.27
C THR A 168 -11.79 -5.70 -0.18
N GLY A 169 -12.88 -6.11 -0.83
CA GLY A 169 -13.15 -5.77 -2.23
C GLY A 169 -13.32 -4.27 -2.48
N ALA A 170 -14.04 -3.58 -1.60
CA ALA A 170 -14.23 -2.13 -1.68
C ALA A 170 -12.91 -1.36 -1.50
N ASN A 171 -12.04 -1.81 -0.60
CA ASN A 171 -10.71 -1.23 -0.41
C ASN A 171 -9.80 -1.47 -1.64
N TYR A 172 -9.81 -2.65 -2.24
CA TYR A 172 -9.09 -2.89 -3.51
C TYR A 172 -9.61 -1.99 -4.63
N TRP A 173 -10.92 -1.86 -4.76
CA TRP A 173 -11.53 -0.96 -5.74
C TRP A 173 -11.11 0.49 -5.53
N MET A 174 -11.17 1.00 -4.29
CA MET A 174 -10.72 2.35 -3.96
C MET A 174 -9.27 2.58 -4.40
N TYR A 175 -8.35 1.70 -4.03
CA TYR A 175 -6.94 1.84 -4.42
C TYR A 175 -6.72 1.72 -5.93
N LEU A 176 -7.50 0.89 -6.63
CA LEU A 176 -7.50 0.81 -8.09
C LEU A 176 -7.96 2.14 -8.73
N VAL A 177 -9.03 2.77 -8.21
CA VAL A 177 -9.51 4.08 -8.68
C VAL A 177 -8.45 5.15 -8.42
N LEU A 178 -7.85 5.18 -7.23
CA LEU A 178 -6.75 6.10 -6.94
C LEU A 178 -5.62 5.91 -7.96
N ALA A 179 -5.20 4.67 -8.21
CA ALA A 179 -4.12 4.36 -9.15
C ALA A 179 -4.46 4.83 -10.56
N TYR A 180 -5.71 4.61 -10.99
CA TYR A 180 -6.22 5.05 -12.27
C TYR A 180 -6.23 6.57 -12.42
N ILE A 181 -6.68 7.31 -11.40
CA ILE A 181 -6.63 8.78 -11.37
C ILE A 181 -5.19 9.28 -11.49
N CYS A 182 -4.26 8.69 -10.72
CA CYS A 182 -2.86 9.07 -10.75
C CYS A 182 -2.20 8.80 -12.12
N TYR A 183 -2.60 7.73 -12.80
CA TYR A 183 -2.10 7.38 -14.12
C TYR A 183 -2.70 8.26 -15.23
N ARG A 184 -4.02 8.46 -15.24
CA ARG A 184 -4.74 9.24 -16.25
C ARG A 184 -4.48 10.74 -16.13
N LYS A 185 -4.33 11.26 -14.91
CA LYS A 185 -4.13 12.69 -14.62
C LYS A 185 -5.21 13.53 -15.34
N LYS A 186 -4.82 14.61 -16.02
CA LYS A 186 -5.72 15.48 -16.81
C LYS A 186 -6.46 14.77 -17.95
N LYS A 187 -6.02 13.57 -18.37
CA LYS A 187 -6.68 12.79 -19.42
C LYS A 187 -7.95 12.10 -18.94
N LEU A 188 -8.21 12.05 -17.63
CA LEU A 188 -9.46 11.52 -17.08
C LEU A 188 -10.66 12.27 -17.68
N THR A 189 -11.57 11.52 -18.31
CA THR A 189 -12.79 12.05 -18.92
C THR A 189 -13.95 12.03 -17.93
N LEU A 190 -15.00 12.82 -18.20
CA LEU A 190 -16.21 12.80 -17.37
C LEU A 190 -16.91 11.43 -17.45
N ALA A 191 -16.94 10.80 -18.63
CA ALA A 191 -17.50 9.47 -18.79
C ALA A 191 -16.75 8.41 -17.95
N GLU A 192 -15.40 8.44 -17.97
CA GLU A 192 -14.59 7.59 -17.09
C GLU A 192 -14.91 7.87 -15.61
N ALA A 193 -14.98 9.13 -15.19
CA ALA A 193 -15.32 9.50 -13.81
C ALA A 193 -16.70 8.97 -13.37
N ILE A 194 -17.73 9.09 -14.23
CA ILE A 194 -19.08 8.57 -13.95
C ILE A 194 -19.04 7.04 -13.82
N ILE A 195 -18.35 6.33 -14.71
CA ILE A 195 -18.23 4.87 -14.64
C ILE A 195 -17.56 4.45 -13.32
N LEU A 196 -16.48 5.12 -12.94
CA LEU A 196 -15.79 4.83 -11.68
C LEU A 196 -16.72 5.06 -10.47
N GLU A 197 -17.49 6.14 -10.46
CA GLU A 197 -18.43 6.44 -9.37
C GLU A 197 -19.55 5.40 -9.30
N VAL A 198 -20.12 5.00 -10.44
CA VAL A 198 -21.17 3.97 -10.48
C VAL A 198 -20.66 2.65 -9.91
N ILE A 199 -19.47 2.19 -10.31
CA ILE A 199 -18.89 0.95 -9.78
C ILE A 199 -18.58 1.11 -8.28
N THR A 200 -18.10 2.28 -7.85
CA THR A 200 -17.87 2.59 -6.41
C THR A 200 -19.16 2.49 -5.61
N TYR A 201 -20.26 3.04 -6.14
CA TYR A 201 -21.57 2.94 -5.52
C TYR A 201 -22.07 1.50 -5.47
N VAL A 202 -21.84 0.70 -6.52
CA VAL A 202 -22.17 -0.74 -6.52
C VAL A 202 -21.40 -1.47 -5.41
N PHE A 203 -20.09 -1.23 -5.25
CA PHE A 203 -19.34 -1.79 -4.11
C PHE A 203 -19.94 -1.36 -2.77
N PHE A 204 -20.33 -0.09 -2.63
CA PHE A 204 -20.96 0.41 -1.41
C PHE A 204 -22.28 -0.30 -1.10
N LEU A 205 -23.16 -0.49 -2.10
CA LEU A 205 -24.43 -1.20 -1.93
C LEU A 205 -24.26 -2.63 -1.40
N PHE A 206 -23.23 -3.34 -1.87
CA PHE A 206 -23.00 -4.72 -1.44
C PHE A 206 -22.21 -4.84 -0.13
N THR A 207 -21.28 -3.93 0.14
CA THR A 207 -20.31 -4.09 1.24
C THR A 207 -20.58 -3.19 2.45
N ASP A 208 -21.37 -2.12 2.29
CA ASP A 208 -21.53 -1.04 3.27
C ASP A 208 -20.18 -0.48 3.78
N THR A 209 -19.17 -0.43 2.91
CA THR A 209 -17.83 0.07 3.26
C THR A 209 -17.76 1.59 3.09
N LYS A 210 -18.34 2.32 4.05
CA LYS A 210 -18.47 3.79 4.03
C LYS A 210 -17.15 4.54 3.79
N ASN A 211 -16.06 4.13 4.44
CA ASN A 211 -14.77 4.81 4.30
C ASN A 211 -14.22 4.72 2.86
N ALA A 212 -14.20 3.51 2.28
CA ALA A 212 -13.74 3.29 0.91
C ALA A 212 -14.59 4.06 -0.11
N PHE A 213 -15.92 4.07 0.08
CA PHE A 213 -16.84 4.85 -0.75
C PHE A 213 -16.51 6.35 -0.68
N ALA A 214 -16.47 6.93 0.52
CA ALA A 214 -16.21 8.35 0.73
C ALA A 214 -14.87 8.80 0.13
N ILE A 215 -13.78 8.05 0.40
CA ILE A 215 -12.45 8.37 -0.13
C ILE A 215 -12.43 8.30 -1.65
N THR A 216 -13.09 7.30 -2.25
CA THR A 216 -13.14 7.14 -3.70
C THR A 216 -13.93 8.26 -4.38
N THR A 217 -15.12 8.59 -3.87
CA THR A 217 -15.94 9.70 -4.38
C THR A 217 -15.20 11.03 -4.27
N ILE A 218 -14.56 11.31 -3.13
CA ILE A 218 -13.73 12.51 -2.94
C ILE A 218 -12.57 12.52 -3.96
N ALA A 219 -11.92 11.37 -4.20
CA ALA A 219 -10.83 11.29 -5.18
C ALA A 219 -11.31 11.64 -6.59
N ILE A 220 -12.44 11.10 -7.03
CA ILE A 220 -13.01 11.34 -8.36
C ILE A 220 -13.39 12.82 -8.52
N VAL A 221 -14.12 13.38 -7.55
CA VAL A 221 -14.51 14.81 -7.57
C VAL A 221 -13.28 15.70 -7.59
N MET A 222 -12.32 15.47 -6.69
CA MET A 222 -11.11 16.29 -6.61
C MET A 222 -10.22 16.14 -7.86
N ALA A 223 -10.17 14.97 -8.50
CA ALA A 223 -9.44 14.78 -9.75
C ALA A 223 -10.05 15.61 -10.90
N MET A 224 -11.38 15.70 -10.95
CA MET A 224 -12.09 16.54 -11.91
C MET A 224 -11.89 18.04 -11.62
N VAL A 225 -11.89 18.45 -10.35
CA VAL A 225 -11.54 19.82 -9.94
C VAL A 225 -10.10 20.15 -10.34
N LEU A 226 -9.13 19.26 -10.07
CA LEU A 226 -7.72 19.44 -10.45
C LEU A 226 -7.52 19.59 -11.97
N LYS A 227 -8.40 19.02 -12.79
CA LYS A 227 -8.35 19.14 -14.25
C LYS A 227 -8.53 20.58 -14.72
N ILE A 228 -9.45 21.31 -14.09
CA ILE A 228 -9.78 22.71 -14.41
C ILE A 228 -9.07 23.72 -13.48
N TRP A 229 -8.41 23.26 -12.42
CA TRP A 229 -7.74 24.11 -11.45
C TRP A 229 -6.55 24.85 -12.04
N ASN A 230 -6.53 26.17 -11.87
CA ASN A 230 -5.46 27.06 -12.35
C ASN A 230 -4.23 27.12 -11.43
N GLY A 231 -4.23 26.39 -10.31
CA GLY A 231 -3.11 26.34 -9.37
C GLY A 231 -2.97 27.55 -8.44
N LYS A 232 -3.93 28.49 -8.40
CA LYS A 232 -3.88 29.66 -7.51
C LYS A 232 -4.70 29.45 -6.23
N PHE A 233 -6.01 29.28 -6.36
CA PHE A 233 -6.92 29.14 -5.22
C PHE A 233 -6.64 27.86 -4.43
N GLY A 234 -6.54 27.93 -3.11
CA GLY A 234 -6.33 26.77 -2.24
C GLY A 234 -4.97 26.08 -2.36
N ARG A 235 -4.03 26.59 -3.18
CA ARG A 235 -2.72 25.92 -3.42
C ARG A 235 -1.93 25.72 -2.13
N TYR A 236 -1.91 26.70 -1.24
CA TYR A 236 -1.17 26.60 0.02
C TYR A 236 -1.74 25.52 0.93
N ILE A 237 -3.07 25.47 1.06
CA ILE A 237 -3.78 24.45 1.84
C ILE A 237 -3.53 23.06 1.25
N PHE A 238 -3.71 22.89 -0.07
CA PHE A 238 -3.48 21.61 -0.73
C PHE A 238 -2.01 21.17 -0.62
N SER A 239 -1.06 22.09 -0.79
CA SER A 239 0.36 21.83 -0.60
C SER A 239 0.72 21.50 0.85
N PHE A 240 0.00 22.05 1.82
CA PHE A 240 0.17 21.73 3.23
C PHE A 240 -0.27 20.29 3.49
N PHE A 241 -1.47 19.91 3.06
CA PHE A 241 -1.94 18.52 3.23
C PHE A 241 -1.04 17.50 2.53
N ILE A 242 -0.62 17.73 1.29
CA ILE A 242 0.31 16.80 0.60
C ILE A 242 1.60 16.56 1.41
N LYS A 243 2.09 17.56 2.14
CA LYS A 243 3.33 17.44 2.93
C LYS A 243 3.09 16.81 4.31
N TYR A 244 2.01 17.18 4.98
CA TYR A 244 1.86 16.94 6.41
C TYR A 244 0.76 15.92 6.76
N ILE A 245 -0.04 15.44 5.82
CA ILE A 245 -1.21 14.61 6.12
C ILE A 245 -0.89 13.31 6.86
N THR A 246 0.24 12.66 6.58
CA THR A 246 0.64 11.46 7.34
C THR A 246 1.02 11.79 8.78
N LEU A 247 1.69 12.93 9.01
CA LEU A 247 2.00 13.43 10.35
C LEU A 247 0.72 13.81 11.10
N ILE A 248 -0.22 14.47 10.43
CA ILE A 248 -1.53 14.85 10.99
C ILE A 248 -2.34 13.61 11.36
N GLY A 249 -2.42 12.62 10.47
CA GLY A 249 -3.14 11.37 10.73
C GLY A 249 -2.56 10.58 11.91
N ALA A 250 -1.24 10.42 11.95
CA ALA A 250 -0.55 9.76 13.07
C ALA A 250 -0.75 10.52 14.39
N ALA A 251 -0.60 11.85 14.38
CA ALA A 251 -0.83 12.68 15.55
C ALA A 251 -2.30 12.63 16.01
N LEU A 252 -3.26 12.68 15.08
CA LEU A 252 -4.69 12.63 15.38
C LEU A 252 -5.05 11.34 16.13
N ILE A 253 -4.71 10.17 15.58
CA ILE A 253 -5.06 8.90 16.22
C ILE A 253 -4.33 8.71 17.55
N SER A 254 -3.08 9.16 17.64
CA SER A 254 -2.30 9.12 18.89
C SER A 254 -2.90 10.03 19.96
N LEU A 255 -3.36 11.24 19.61
CA LEU A 255 -4.03 12.16 20.53
C LEU A 255 -5.39 11.62 20.99
N LEU A 256 -6.20 11.09 20.06
CA LEU A 256 -7.47 10.44 20.43
C LEU A 256 -7.25 9.27 21.39
N THR A 257 -6.23 8.45 21.13
CA THR A 257 -5.85 7.36 22.03
C THR A 257 -5.39 7.87 23.40
N PHE A 258 -4.57 8.92 23.44
CA PHE A 258 -4.09 9.49 24.70
C PHE A 258 -5.22 10.08 25.57
N TYR A 259 -6.23 10.67 24.95
CA TYR A 259 -7.37 11.27 25.66
C TYR A 259 -8.52 10.29 25.92
N TYR A 260 -8.43 9.04 25.47
CA TYR A 260 -9.51 8.07 25.59
C TYR A 260 -9.97 7.90 27.05
N ASP A 261 -9.06 7.65 27.99
CA ASP A 261 -9.37 7.50 29.43
C ASP A 261 -9.50 8.84 30.19
N LYS A 262 -9.31 9.97 29.51
CA LYS A 262 -9.24 11.31 30.14
C LYS A 262 -10.39 12.23 29.72
N ASN A 263 -11.19 11.83 28.73
CA ASN A 263 -12.21 12.68 28.15
C ASN A 263 -13.42 11.87 27.68
N THR A 264 -14.57 12.06 28.33
CA THR A 264 -15.82 11.35 28.02
C THR A 264 -16.29 11.52 26.58
N PHE A 265 -16.11 12.71 26.00
CA PHE A 265 -16.47 12.95 24.60
C PHE A 265 -15.61 12.09 23.65
N VAL A 266 -14.34 11.83 23.99
CA VAL A 266 -13.50 10.93 23.20
C VAL A 266 -13.87 9.47 23.42
N SER A 267 -14.06 9.02 24.67
CA SER A 267 -14.36 7.61 24.98
C SER A 267 -15.74 7.15 24.51
N GLU A 268 -16.73 8.04 24.49
CA GLU A 268 -18.10 7.71 24.12
C GLU A 268 -18.39 8.18 22.70
N THR A 269 -18.45 9.49 22.46
CA THR A 269 -18.93 10.05 21.19
C THR A 269 -17.99 9.79 20.02
N ILE A 270 -16.71 10.12 20.15
CA ILE A 270 -15.74 9.91 19.06
C ILE A 270 -15.49 8.42 18.84
N ASN A 271 -15.44 7.64 19.91
CA ASN A 271 -15.24 6.20 19.80
C ASN A 271 -16.41 5.51 19.08
N GLU A 272 -17.66 5.87 19.40
CA GLU A 272 -18.84 5.36 18.69
C GLU A 272 -18.81 5.76 17.21
N LEU A 273 -18.51 7.04 16.91
CA LEU A 273 -18.38 7.55 15.55
C LEU A 273 -17.31 6.79 14.74
N LEU A 274 -16.22 6.39 15.40
CA LEU A 274 -15.12 5.63 14.81
C LEU A 274 -15.28 4.11 14.98
N THR A 275 -16.46 3.63 15.38
CA THR A 275 -16.79 2.20 15.53
C THR A 275 -15.79 1.46 16.44
N ASN A 276 -15.51 2.02 17.61
CA ASN A 276 -14.61 1.46 18.63
C ASN A 276 -13.12 1.38 18.25
N ARG A 277 -12.69 2.00 17.15
CA ARG A 277 -11.27 2.00 16.75
C ARG A 277 -10.35 2.69 17.76
N VAL A 278 -10.85 3.70 18.48
CA VAL A 278 -10.06 4.41 19.49
C VAL A 278 -9.85 3.54 20.71
N SER A 279 -10.90 2.88 21.21
CA SER A 279 -10.81 1.96 22.35
C SER A 279 -9.89 0.77 22.04
N LEU A 280 -10.03 0.14 20.88
CA LEU A 280 -9.14 -0.96 20.45
C LEU A 280 -7.68 -0.53 20.39
N THR A 281 -7.42 0.69 19.92
CA THR A 281 -6.08 1.27 19.89
C THR A 281 -5.55 1.54 21.30
N TYR A 282 -6.39 2.10 22.17
CA TYR A 282 -6.06 2.36 23.58
C TYR A 282 -5.70 1.08 24.31
N ASP A 283 -6.54 0.05 24.23
CA ASP A 283 -6.32 -1.24 24.87
C ASP A 283 -5.02 -1.89 24.39
N ALA A 284 -4.74 -1.82 23.09
CA ALA A 284 -3.48 -2.32 22.53
C ALA A 284 -2.25 -1.54 23.05
N VAL A 285 -2.34 -0.21 23.18
CA VAL A 285 -1.25 0.60 23.76
C VAL A 285 -1.02 0.24 25.22
N GLN A 286 -2.08 0.05 26.02
CA GLN A 286 -1.96 -0.36 27.42
C GLN A 286 -1.36 -1.77 27.56
N LYS A 287 -1.79 -2.70 26.69
CA LYS A 287 -1.36 -4.10 26.73
C LYS A 287 0.09 -4.31 26.27
N TYR A 288 0.48 -3.69 25.16
CA TYR A 288 1.76 -3.95 24.50
C TYR A 288 2.82 -2.88 24.81
N GLY A 289 2.40 -1.65 25.11
CA GLY A 289 3.29 -0.50 25.21
C GLY A 289 4.00 -0.17 23.89
N ILE A 290 4.83 0.87 23.90
CA ILE A 290 5.59 1.32 22.73
C ILE A 290 7.06 0.91 22.87
N LYS A 291 7.62 0.31 21.82
CA LYS A 291 9.04 -0.12 21.75
C LYS A 291 9.78 0.60 20.62
N LEU A 292 11.11 0.66 20.72
CA LEU A 292 11.94 1.30 19.68
C LEU A 292 11.84 0.59 18.32
N PHE A 293 11.98 -0.75 18.33
CA PHE A 293 12.02 -1.60 17.14
C PHE A 293 10.85 -2.61 17.09
N GLY A 294 9.77 -2.31 17.81
CA GLY A 294 8.55 -3.11 17.81
C GLY A 294 8.63 -4.35 18.69
N GLN A 295 7.64 -5.22 18.53
CA GLN A 295 7.51 -6.49 19.22
C GLN A 295 6.58 -7.42 18.43
N ALA A 296 6.68 -8.73 18.67
CA ALA A 296 5.74 -9.68 18.09
C ALA A 296 4.33 -9.46 18.66
N ILE A 297 3.36 -9.22 17.77
CA ILE A 297 1.95 -9.09 18.12
C ILE A 297 1.14 -9.96 17.16
N GLU A 298 0.34 -10.87 17.70
CA GLU A 298 -0.67 -11.59 16.95
C GLU A 298 -1.95 -10.73 16.91
N TRP A 299 -2.22 -10.14 15.74
CA TRP A 299 -3.43 -9.37 15.51
C TRP A 299 -4.59 -10.30 15.13
N ILE A 300 -5.59 -10.37 15.98
CA ILE A 300 -6.81 -11.16 15.86
C ILE A 300 -7.92 -10.21 15.43
N GLY A 301 -8.18 -10.22 14.11
CA GLY A 301 -9.27 -9.47 13.48
C GLY A 301 -10.51 -10.33 13.24
N GLY A 302 -11.45 -9.82 12.44
CA GLY A 302 -12.68 -10.53 12.11
C GLY A 302 -12.49 -11.66 11.09
N GLY A 303 -11.33 -12.33 11.05
CA GLY A 303 -11.01 -13.43 10.15
C GLY A 303 -11.77 -14.72 10.49
N ILE A 304 -11.64 -15.76 9.64
CA ILE A 304 -12.24 -17.07 9.95
C ILE A 304 -11.28 -17.88 10.82
N PHE A 305 -11.74 -18.29 12.00
CA PHE A 305 -11.00 -19.18 12.90
C PHE A 305 -11.79 -20.48 13.04
N TYR A 306 -11.43 -21.51 12.27
CA TYR A 306 -12.11 -22.81 12.30
C TYR A 306 -11.72 -23.66 13.52
N GLU A 307 -10.60 -23.36 14.19
CA GLU A 307 -9.98 -24.22 15.21
C GLU A 307 -10.00 -23.66 16.65
N LYS A 308 -10.54 -22.45 16.86
CA LYS A 308 -10.55 -21.82 18.19
C LYS A 308 -11.99 -21.44 18.58
N GLU A 309 -12.44 -21.97 19.71
CA GLU A 309 -13.81 -21.80 20.23
C GLU A 309 -14.12 -20.35 20.63
N TYR A 310 -13.09 -19.59 21.04
CA TYR A 310 -13.16 -18.14 21.20
C TYR A 310 -11.74 -17.54 21.10
N VAL A 311 -11.60 -16.44 20.35
CA VAL A 311 -10.36 -15.64 20.32
C VAL A 311 -10.74 -14.19 20.54
N GLU A 312 -10.16 -13.57 21.57
CA GLU A 312 -10.42 -12.18 21.91
C GLU A 312 -9.97 -11.26 20.75
N TYR A 313 -10.89 -10.46 20.22
CA TYR A 313 -10.60 -9.51 19.15
C TYR A 313 -9.71 -8.38 19.68
N ASN A 314 -8.55 -8.17 19.06
CA ASN A 314 -7.59 -7.13 19.46
C ASN A 314 -7.08 -6.30 18.27
N TYR A 315 -7.71 -6.40 17.10
CA TYR A 315 -7.20 -5.79 15.88
C TYR A 315 -7.27 -4.26 15.94
N VAL A 316 -6.13 -3.61 15.70
CA VAL A 316 -6.05 -2.15 15.58
C VAL A 316 -6.06 -1.79 14.11
N ASP A 317 -7.11 -1.14 13.61
CA ASP A 317 -7.18 -0.82 12.18
C ASP A 317 -6.20 0.27 11.76
N SER A 318 -5.86 1.24 12.61
CA SER A 318 -4.97 2.35 12.22
C SER A 318 -3.59 1.87 11.78
N SER A 319 -3.20 2.14 10.53
CA SER A 319 -1.87 1.80 10.02
C SER A 319 -0.76 2.43 10.86
N TYR A 320 -0.94 3.69 11.31
CA TYR A 320 0.08 4.38 12.11
C TYR A 320 0.31 3.68 13.45
N MET A 321 -0.77 3.22 14.09
CA MET A 321 -0.70 2.54 15.38
C MET A 321 -0.23 1.09 15.24
N GLN A 322 -0.62 0.38 14.17
CA GLN A 322 -0.02 -0.92 13.87
C GLN A 322 1.49 -0.81 13.64
N ILE A 323 1.96 0.20 12.89
CA ILE A 323 3.40 0.40 12.69
C ILE A 323 4.08 0.70 14.02
N LEU A 324 3.51 1.61 14.83
CA LEU A 324 4.05 1.97 16.14
C LEU A 324 4.20 0.76 17.07
N LEU A 325 3.17 -0.08 17.15
CA LEU A 325 3.10 -1.20 18.09
C LEU A 325 3.88 -2.42 17.59
N SER A 326 3.71 -2.78 16.31
CA SER A 326 4.32 -3.99 15.73
C SER A 326 5.75 -3.77 15.26
N TYR A 327 6.10 -2.59 14.74
CA TYR A 327 7.42 -2.33 14.15
C TYR A 327 8.24 -1.26 14.88
N GLY A 328 7.62 -0.55 15.82
CA GLY A 328 8.29 0.40 16.70
C GLY A 328 8.27 1.84 16.22
N ILE A 329 8.58 2.74 17.15
CA ILE A 329 8.54 4.19 16.91
C ILE A 329 9.59 4.64 15.89
N VAL A 330 10.74 3.96 15.80
CA VAL A 330 11.80 4.33 14.85
C VAL A 330 11.30 4.18 13.41
N LEU A 331 10.68 3.03 13.08
CA LEU A 331 10.12 2.82 11.74
C LEU A 331 8.98 3.80 11.44
N LEU A 332 8.10 4.07 12.42
CA LEU A 332 7.04 5.05 12.24
C LEU A 332 7.63 6.43 11.86
N ILE A 333 8.64 6.90 12.59
CA ILE A 333 9.31 8.18 12.31
C ILE A 333 9.91 8.18 10.90
N VAL A 334 10.60 7.10 10.50
CA VAL A 334 11.18 6.98 9.15
C VAL A 334 10.12 7.07 8.06
N ILE A 335 8.99 6.38 8.22
CA ILE A 335 7.86 6.44 7.28
C ILE A 335 7.25 7.85 7.23
N LEU A 336 7.01 8.48 8.38
CA LEU A 336 6.44 9.83 8.46
C LEU A 336 7.34 10.88 7.81
N VAL A 337 8.65 10.84 8.11
CA VAL A 337 9.65 11.71 7.48
C VAL A 337 9.75 11.43 5.98
N GLY A 338 9.72 10.16 5.57
CA GLY A 338 9.72 9.76 4.16
C GLY A 338 8.56 10.38 3.39
N TYR A 339 7.33 10.24 3.89
CA TYR A 339 6.15 10.85 3.26
C TYR A 339 6.20 12.38 3.26
N PHE A 340 6.71 13.01 4.32
CA PHE A 340 6.91 14.47 4.34
C PHE A 340 7.89 14.94 3.26
N LEU A 341 9.03 14.27 3.12
CA LEU A 341 10.03 14.59 2.10
C LEU A 341 9.49 14.35 0.69
N LEU A 342 8.77 13.24 0.47
CA LEU A 342 8.11 12.94 -0.79
C LEU A 342 7.07 14.02 -1.13
N GLY A 343 6.23 14.41 -0.17
CA GLY A 343 5.24 15.47 -0.33
C GLY A 343 5.86 16.82 -0.70
N ARG A 344 7.02 17.16 -0.13
CA ARG A 344 7.78 18.36 -0.54
C ARG A 344 8.22 18.30 -2.00
N ILE A 345 8.72 17.16 -2.46
CA ILE A 345 9.13 16.96 -3.85
C ILE A 345 7.91 17.07 -4.78
N ILE A 346 6.81 16.39 -4.45
CA ILE A 346 5.56 16.42 -5.22
C ILE A 346 5.04 17.86 -5.41
N VAL A 347 5.03 18.65 -4.33
CA VAL A 347 4.59 20.06 -4.39
C VAL A 347 5.54 20.91 -5.24
N LYS A 348 6.85 20.66 -5.15
CA LYS A 348 7.85 21.36 -5.96
C LYS A 348 7.66 21.07 -7.45
N GLU A 349 7.50 19.80 -7.80
CA GLU A 349 7.29 19.33 -9.18
C GLU A 349 5.84 19.52 -9.69
N LYS A 350 4.95 20.07 -8.85
CA LYS A 350 3.52 20.29 -9.16
C LYS A 350 2.82 19.00 -9.61
N ALA A 351 3.23 17.85 -9.07
CA ALA A 351 2.66 16.54 -9.37
C ALA A 351 1.34 16.32 -8.60
N TRP A 352 0.37 17.22 -8.81
CA TRP A 352 -0.85 17.36 -7.99
C TRP A 352 -1.70 16.09 -7.91
N TYR A 353 -1.80 15.31 -8.98
CA TYR A 353 -2.54 14.05 -8.98
C TYR A 353 -1.89 12.99 -8.07
N LEU A 354 -0.56 12.90 -8.06
CA LEU A 354 0.16 12.01 -7.12
C LEU A 354 0.00 12.50 -5.68
N GLY A 355 0.04 13.83 -5.47
CA GLY A 355 -0.22 14.43 -4.17
C GLY A 355 -1.62 14.14 -3.65
N LEU A 356 -2.65 14.24 -4.51
CA LEU A 356 -4.04 13.93 -4.16
C LEU A 356 -4.17 12.49 -3.66
N VAL A 357 -3.69 11.51 -4.43
CA VAL A 357 -3.88 10.09 -4.09
C VAL A 357 -3.09 9.70 -2.85
N ILE A 358 -1.86 10.22 -2.66
CA ILE A 358 -1.09 9.99 -1.43
C ILE A 358 -1.81 10.60 -0.22
N ALA A 359 -2.38 11.80 -0.36
CA ALA A 359 -3.09 12.44 0.75
C ALA A 359 -4.35 11.65 1.14
N LEU A 360 -5.11 11.19 0.16
CA LEU A 360 -6.30 10.37 0.41
C LEU A 360 -5.95 8.98 0.97
N SER A 361 -4.90 8.33 0.47
CA SER A 361 -4.38 7.09 1.05
C SER A 361 -3.94 7.29 2.50
N ALA A 362 -3.29 8.42 2.83
CA ALA A 362 -2.89 8.73 4.20
C ALA A 362 -4.09 8.99 5.15
N VAL A 363 -5.13 9.68 4.66
CA VAL A 363 -6.38 9.84 5.42
C VAL A 363 -7.00 8.47 5.72
N HIS A 364 -7.13 7.62 4.70
CA HIS A 364 -7.63 6.25 4.86
C HIS A 364 -6.80 5.46 5.88
N SER A 365 -5.47 5.53 5.79
CA SER A 365 -4.55 4.85 6.72
C SER A 365 -4.62 5.29 8.18
N THR A 366 -5.32 6.40 8.48
CA THR A 366 -5.58 6.80 9.87
C THR A 366 -6.51 5.80 10.57
N PHE A 367 -7.44 5.19 9.83
CA PHE A 367 -8.48 4.31 10.37
C PHE A 367 -8.53 2.92 9.73
N ASP A 368 -7.60 2.62 8.82
CA ASP A 368 -7.47 1.33 8.14
C ASP A 368 -5.98 0.91 7.95
N PRO A 369 -5.67 -0.40 7.84
CA PRO A 369 -4.31 -0.94 8.06
C PRO A 369 -3.40 -0.99 6.82
N GLN A 370 -3.85 -0.51 5.67
CA GLN A 370 -3.22 -0.80 4.37
C GLN A 370 -2.02 0.09 4.00
N LEU A 371 -1.53 1.00 4.87
CA LEU A 371 -0.45 1.94 4.50
C LEU A 371 0.80 1.20 3.99
N LEU A 372 1.19 0.11 4.67
CA LEU A 372 2.37 -0.69 4.29
C LEU A 372 2.06 -1.87 3.37
N TRP A 373 0.80 -2.05 2.97
CA TRP A 373 0.37 -3.21 2.19
C TRP A 373 0.37 -2.86 0.71
N VAL A 374 1.46 -3.23 0.01
CA VAL A 374 1.70 -2.85 -1.40
C VAL A 374 0.59 -3.29 -2.35
N GLN A 375 -0.10 -4.39 -2.03
CA GLN A 375 -1.24 -4.87 -2.83
C GLN A 375 -2.43 -3.90 -2.81
N TYR A 376 -2.53 -3.05 -1.80
CA TYR A 376 -3.47 -1.93 -1.75
C TYR A 376 -2.74 -0.63 -2.09
N ASN A 377 -1.79 -0.22 -1.27
CA ASN A 377 -1.13 1.08 -1.37
C ASN A 377 0.18 1.02 -2.18
N VAL A 378 0.06 1.01 -3.51
CA VAL A 378 1.24 1.06 -4.41
C VAL A 378 2.10 2.32 -4.22
N TYR A 379 1.53 3.41 -3.70
CA TYR A 379 2.24 4.68 -3.48
C TYR A 379 3.31 4.60 -2.40
N LEU A 380 3.27 3.59 -1.54
CA LEU A 380 4.38 3.28 -0.64
C LEU A 380 5.70 3.11 -1.40
N LEU A 381 5.65 2.52 -2.60
CA LEU A 381 6.84 2.36 -3.44
C LEU A 381 7.42 3.70 -3.90
N ALA A 382 6.63 4.78 -3.92
CA ALA A 382 7.17 6.11 -4.24
C ALA A 382 8.25 6.57 -3.23
N LEU A 383 8.23 6.08 -1.99
CA LEU A 383 9.27 6.36 -0.99
C LEU A 383 10.64 5.81 -1.41
N GLY A 384 10.68 4.69 -2.14
CA GLY A 384 11.94 4.09 -2.59
C GLY A 384 12.75 5.00 -3.50
N TYR A 385 12.10 5.89 -4.26
CA TYR A 385 12.82 6.88 -5.08
C TYR A 385 13.59 7.91 -4.25
N LEU A 386 13.23 8.13 -2.98
CA LEU A 386 14.03 8.99 -2.09
C LEU A 386 15.42 8.41 -1.82
N LEU A 387 15.59 7.10 -1.98
CA LEU A 387 16.86 6.41 -1.81
C LEU A 387 17.82 6.65 -2.98
N ILE A 388 17.36 7.22 -4.10
CA ILE A 388 18.19 7.62 -5.24
C ILE A 388 18.88 8.98 -4.95
N PRO A 389 20.22 9.07 -4.83
CA PRO A 389 20.92 10.31 -4.52
C PRO A 389 20.79 11.35 -5.63
N ASP A 390 20.93 10.90 -6.88
CA ASP A 390 20.79 11.70 -8.09
C ASP A 390 19.36 12.26 -8.18
N LYS A 391 19.25 13.59 -8.19
CA LYS A 391 17.97 14.29 -8.20
C LYS A 391 17.29 14.23 -9.57
N GLU A 392 18.06 14.31 -10.65
CA GLU A 392 17.53 14.29 -12.02
C GLU A 392 17.02 12.90 -12.36
N LYS A 393 17.82 11.87 -12.10
CA LYS A 393 17.40 10.47 -12.27
C LYS A 393 16.16 10.16 -11.43
N ARG A 394 16.10 10.65 -10.19
CA ARG A 394 14.93 10.50 -9.32
C ARG A 394 13.69 11.15 -9.91
N GLN A 395 13.79 12.39 -10.37
CA GLN A 395 12.67 13.11 -10.97
C GLN A 395 12.19 12.41 -12.25
N GLN A 396 13.12 11.97 -13.10
CA GLN A 396 12.82 11.26 -14.34
C GLN A 396 12.06 9.95 -14.08
N LEU A 397 12.50 9.16 -13.09
CA LEU A 397 11.85 7.88 -12.79
C LEU A 397 10.51 8.06 -12.06
N LEU A 398 10.41 9.01 -11.13
CA LEU A 398 9.19 9.21 -10.34
C LEU A 398 8.07 9.91 -11.13
N PHE A 399 8.41 10.87 -11.99
CA PHE A 399 7.42 11.73 -12.65
C PHE A 399 7.30 11.54 -14.17
N GLY A 400 8.27 10.87 -14.82
CA GLY A 400 8.36 10.74 -16.28
C GLY A 400 7.80 9.46 -16.89
#